data_AF-G3I9Z8-F1
#
_entry.id   AF-G3I9Z8-F1
#
_cell.length_a   1.000
_cell.length_b   1.000
_cell.length_c   1.000
_cell.angle_alpha   90.00
_cell.angle_beta   90.00
_cell.angle_gamma   90.00
#
_symmetry.space_group_name_H-M   'P 1'
#
loop_
_entity.id
_entity.type
_entity.pdbx_description
1 polymer ?
#
loop_
_entity_poly.entity_id
_entity_poly.type
_entity_poly.pdbx_seq_one_letter_code
_entity_poly.pdbx_strand_id
1 'polypeptide(L)'
;MTWCCGGPLALGAVVDPENKRKLHKLPRFNPHSPDYLEKFLSYIPTAIKKQDFIDMYIFLAVYPKFATTWEVLDLIMEMYGSFRPDCVEDQESKRAIFSFLSMWLQKHPQDFCDYPDMATVKRLGDYISRNVPSSDVTIQTEELLSVLEEQESIKDEAVSGMCL
;
A
#
# COMPACT_ATOMS: atom_id res chain seq x y z
N MET A 1 -62.50 20.36 42.19
CA MET A 1 -63.23 19.72 41.07
C MET A 1 -62.42 20.05 39.82
N THR A 2 -61.80 19.15 39.08
CA THR A 2 -62.11 17.75 38.79
C THR A 2 -60.81 17.04 38.44
N TRP A 3 -60.61 15.88 39.06
CA TRP A 3 -59.70 14.84 38.59
C TRP A 3 -60.37 14.15 37.39
N CYS A 4 -59.60 13.81 36.36
CA CYS A 4 -59.99 12.80 35.38
C CYS A 4 -58.88 11.77 35.28
N CYS A 5 -59.31 10.52 35.43
CA CYS A 5 -58.55 9.30 35.62
C CYS A 5 -58.20 8.61 34.29
N GLY A 6 -57.25 7.68 34.38
CA GLY A 6 -57.09 6.53 33.48
C GLY A 6 -55.99 6.74 32.43
N GLY A 7 -55.02 5.86 32.24
CA GLY A 7 -54.77 4.50 32.69
C GLY A 7 -53.43 4.05 32.07
N PRO A 8 -52.95 2.82 32.33
CA PRO A 8 -51.53 2.50 32.28
C PRO A 8 -51.07 1.83 30.97
N LEU A 9 -49.74 1.68 30.89
CA LEU A 9 -48.96 0.66 30.17
C LEU A 9 -48.16 1.12 28.95
N ALA A 10 -46.85 1.01 29.15
CA ALA A 10 -45.84 0.50 28.23
C ALA A 10 -45.78 1.13 26.85
N LEU A 11 -44.83 2.06 26.67
CA LEU A 11 -44.02 2.05 25.47
C LEU A 11 -42.57 1.91 25.94
N GLY A 12 -41.98 0.77 25.62
CA GLY A 12 -40.59 0.49 25.92
C GLY A 12 -39.72 1.65 25.45
N ALA A 13 -38.62 1.87 26.16
CA ALA A 13 -37.49 2.58 25.58
C ALA A 13 -37.29 1.97 24.20
N VAL A 14 -37.60 2.74 23.15
CA VAL A 14 -37.18 2.46 21.80
C VAL A 14 -35.67 2.55 21.91
N VAL A 15 -35.06 1.40 22.18
CA VAL A 15 -33.67 1.16 21.85
C VAL A 15 -33.63 1.38 20.36
N ASP A 16 -33.13 2.54 19.97
CA ASP A 16 -32.87 2.88 18.60
C ASP A 16 -32.09 1.72 17.97
N PRO A 17 -32.67 0.98 16.99
CA PRO A 17 -31.96 -0.11 16.32
C PRO A 17 -30.81 0.42 15.45
N GLU A 18 -30.57 1.73 15.39
CA GLU A 18 -29.39 2.35 14.82
C GLU A 18 -28.17 2.38 15.77
N ASN A 19 -28.13 1.51 16.79
CA ASN A 19 -26.86 0.87 17.14
C ASN A 19 -26.43 -0.12 16.03
N LYS A 20 -26.40 0.36 14.80
CA LYS A 20 -25.57 -0.15 13.72
C LYS A 20 -24.14 0.14 14.18
N ARG A 21 -23.61 -0.69 15.08
CA ARG A 21 -22.20 -1.07 15.06
C ARG A 21 -21.90 -1.31 13.59
N LYS A 22 -21.35 -0.29 12.93
CA LYS A 22 -21.10 -0.29 11.50
C LYS A 22 -20.16 -1.46 11.29
N LEU A 23 -20.78 -2.53 10.82
CA LEU A 23 -20.29 -3.72 10.17
C LEU A 23 -18.78 -3.87 10.35
N HIS A 24 -18.34 -4.92 11.05
CA HIS A 24 -17.00 -5.47 10.81
C HIS A 24 -16.86 -5.54 9.30
N LYS A 25 -16.18 -4.57 8.67
CA LYS A 25 -16.04 -4.55 7.23
C LYS A 25 -15.29 -5.84 6.96
N LEU A 26 -15.97 -6.78 6.32
CA LEU A 26 -15.32 -7.98 5.82
C LEU A 26 -14.06 -7.51 5.07
N PRO A 27 -12.92 -8.18 5.27
CA PRO A 27 -11.73 -7.86 4.50
C PRO A 27 -12.12 -7.80 3.03
N ARG A 28 -11.85 -6.65 2.38
CA ARG A 28 -12.24 -6.44 0.97
C ARG A 28 -11.64 -7.52 0.07
N PHE A 29 -10.47 -8.00 0.48
CA PHE A 29 -9.71 -9.05 -0.17
C PHE A 29 -9.63 -10.25 0.76
N ASN A 30 -9.83 -11.45 0.20
CA ASN A 30 -9.62 -12.70 0.92
C ASN A 30 -8.14 -13.11 0.78
N PRO A 31 -7.32 -13.09 1.84
CA PRO A 31 -5.90 -13.45 1.78
C PRO A 31 -5.63 -14.89 1.37
N HIS A 32 -6.64 -15.76 1.43
CA HIS A 32 -6.54 -17.15 1.01
C HIS A 32 -6.90 -17.36 -0.48
N SER A 33 -7.27 -16.27 -1.18
CA SER A 33 -7.54 -16.33 -2.61
C SER A 33 -6.20 -16.43 -3.36
N PRO A 34 -6.08 -17.32 -4.37
CA PRO A 34 -4.84 -17.45 -5.15
C PRO A 34 -4.51 -16.19 -5.95
N ASP A 35 -5.51 -15.35 -6.23
CA ASP A 35 -5.39 -14.07 -6.95
C ASP A 35 -5.43 -12.85 -6.00
N TYR A 36 -5.12 -13.05 -4.71
CA TYR A 36 -5.18 -11.99 -3.71
C TYR A 36 -4.27 -10.81 -4.07
N LEU A 37 -3.02 -11.11 -4.48
CA LEU A 37 -2.02 -10.09 -4.80
C LEU A 37 -2.48 -9.25 -6.00
N GLU A 38 -2.87 -9.89 -7.10
CA GLU A 38 -3.33 -9.23 -8.32
C GLU A 38 -4.57 -8.37 -8.06
N LYS A 39 -5.55 -8.92 -7.32
CA LYS A 39 -6.75 -8.18 -6.93
C LYS A 39 -6.41 -6.97 -6.08
N PHE A 40 -5.50 -7.12 -5.12
CA PHE A 40 -5.08 -6.00 -4.28
C PHE A 40 -4.33 -4.94 -5.09
N LEU A 41 -3.33 -5.35 -5.86
CA LEU A 41 -2.49 -4.44 -6.64
C LEU A 41 -3.30 -3.70 -7.71
N SER A 42 -4.30 -4.32 -8.32
CA SER A 42 -5.22 -3.67 -9.27
C SER A 42 -6.12 -2.63 -8.61
N TYR A 43 -6.36 -2.77 -7.30
CA TYR A 43 -7.16 -1.83 -6.52
C TYR A 43 -6.38 -0.60 -6.04
N ILE A 44 -5.04 -0.64 -6.02
CA ILE A 44 -4.20 0.47 -5.52
C ILE A 44 -4.58 1.83 -6.13
N PRO A 45 -4.72 1.99 -7.46
CA PRO A 45 -5.14 3.27 -8.05
C PRO A 45 -6.46 3.80 -7.47
N THR A 46 -7.42 2.90 -7.26
CA THR A 46 -8.72 3.25 -6.67
C THR A 46 -8.57 3.63 -5.19
N ALA A 47 -7.73 2.92 -4.44
CA ALA A 47 -7.47 3.19 -3.02
C ALA A 47 -6.83 4.58 -2.82
N ILE A 48 -5.79 4.90 -3.60
CA ILE A 48 -5.13 6.22 -3.58
C ILE A 48 -6.12 7.32 -3.95
N LYS A 49 -6.89 7.14 -5.02
CA LYS A 49 -7.91 8.12 -5.46
C LYS A 49 -8.96 8.41 -4.40
N LYS A 50 -9.32 7.39 -3.60
CA LYS A 50 -10.27 7.51 -2.48
C LYS A 50 -9.62 7.90 -1.16
N GLN A 51 -8.30 8.04 -1.10
CA GLN A 51 -7.53 8.23 0.14
C GLN A 51 -7.84 7.16 1.20
N ASP A 52 -8.13 5.94 0.75
CA ASP A 52 -8.50 4.79 1.59
C ASP A 52 -7.27 3.90 1.82
N PHE A 53 -6.42 4.31 2.75
CA PHE A 53 -5.12 3.66 3.00
C PHE A 53 -5.20 2.44 3.92
N ILE A 54 -6.35 2.19 4.57
CA ILE A 54 -6.51 1.07 5.51
C ILE A 54 -6.21 -0.25 4.81
N ASP A 55 -6.76 -0.44 3.61
CA ASP A 55 -6.55 -1.65 2.82
C ASP A 55 -5.05 -1.85 2.48
N MET A 56 -4.29 -0.77 2.28
CA MET A 56 -2.83 -0.83 2.05
C MET A 56 -2.07 -1.30 3.27
N TYR A 57 -2.38 -0.75 4.45
CA TYR A 57 -1.75 -1.22 5.69
C TYR A 57 -2.09 -2.68 5.99
N ILE A 58 -3.33 -3.11 5.73
CA ILE A 58 -3.71 -4.52 5.86
C ILE A 58 -2.90 -5.37 4.88
N PHE A 59 -2.76 -4.94 3.63
CA PHE A 59 -1.96 -5.66 2.64
C PHE A 59 -0.51 -5.82 3.10
N LEU A 60 0.14 -4.73 3.53
CA LEU A 60 1.52 -4.75 4.01
C LEU A 60 1.73 -5.69 5.22
N ALA A 61 0.72 -5.82 6.08
CA ALA A 61 0.76 -6.75 7.21
C ALA A 61 0.49 -8.22 6.83
N VAL A 62 -0.05 -8.48 5.64
CA VAL A 62 -0.60 -9.80 5.27
C VAL A 62 0.20 -10.47 4.15
N TYR A 63 0.66 -9.72 3.15
CA TYR A 63 1.42 -10.29 2.02
C TYR A 63 2.64 -11.13 2.41
N PRO A 64 3.42 -10.80 3.48
CA PRO A 64 4.62 -11.57 3.83
C PRO A 64 4.33 -13.03 4.20
N LYS A 65 3.06 -13.38 4.45
CA LYS A 65 2.64 -14.75 4.78
C LYS A 65 2.65 -15.69 3.57
N PHE A 66 2.70 -15.17 2.35
CA PHE A 66 2.58 -15.96 1.13
C PHE A 66 3.41 -15.45 -0.06
N ALA A 67 4.06 -14.28 0.05
CA ALA A 67 4.98 -13.78 -0.96
C ALA A 67 6.11 -12.98 -0.31
N THR A 68 7.25 -12.96 -1.00
CA THR A 68 8.37 -12.05 -0.72
C THR A 68 8.08 -10.65 -1.26
N THR A 69 8.76 -9.64 -0.72
CA THR A 69 8.73 -8.27 -1.24
C THR A 69 9.01 -8.23 -2.74
N TRP A 70 9.97 -9.04 -3.20
CA TRP A 70 10.41 -9.06 -4.59
C TRP A 70 9.40 -9.71 -5.53
N GLU A 71 8.70 -10.76 -5.11
CA GLU A 71 7.57 -11.31 -5.87
C GLU A 71 6.45 -10.28 -6.04
N VAL A 72 6.17 -9.48 -5.00
CA VAL A 72 5.17 -8.40 -5.10
C VAL A 72 5.66 -7.29 -6.05
N LEU A 73 6.93 -6.88 -5.97
CA LEU A 73 7.51 -5.86 -6.85
C LEU A 73 7.55 -6.32 -8.32
N ASP A 74 7.91 -7.59 -8.56
CA ASP A 74 7.87 -8.19 -9.89
C ASP A 74 6.45 -8.19 -10.45
N LEU A 75 5.47 -8.56 -9.63
CA LEU A 75 4.06 -8.54 -10.04
C LEU A 75 3.57 -7.12 -10.34
N ILE A 76 4.01 -6.11 -9.57
CA ILE A 76 3.73 -4.70 -9.89
C ILE A 76 4.34 -4.33 -11.24
N MET A 77 5.58 -4.70 -11.53
CA MET A 77 6.23 -4.41 -12.81
C MET A 77 5.57 -5.13 -13.99
N GLU A 78 4.98 -6.32 -13.76
CA GLU A 78 4.22 -7.04 -14.78
C GLU A 78 2.86 -6.40 -15.04
N MET A 79 2.10 -6.12 -13.98
CA MET A 79 0.77 -5.50 -14.08
C MET A 79 0.82 -4.07 -14.63
N TYR A 80 1.88 -3.34 -14.31
CA TYR A 80 2.05 -1.93 -14.63
C TYR A 80 3.26 -1.67 -15.53
N GLY A 81 3.64 -2.65 -16.36
CA GLY A 81 4.84 -2.60 -17.21
C GLY A 81 4.78 -1.60 -18.37
N SER A 82 3.59 -1.10 -18.71
CA SER A 82 3.39 -0.14 -19.79
C SER A 82 2.26 0.83 -19.47
N PHE A 83 2.48 2.10 -19.76
CA PHE A 83 1.49 3.16 -19.62
C PHE A 83 1.41 3.94 -20.93
N ARG A 84 0.20 4.18 -21.44
CA ARG A 84 0.01 5.02 -22.62
C ARG A 84 0.21 6.49 -22.22
N PRO A 85 1.10 7.24 -22.90
CA PRO A 85 1.39 8.63 -22.55
C PRO A 85 0.14 9.53 -22.54
N ASP A 86 -0.75 9.35 -23.52
CA ASP A 86 -1.93 10.19 -23.71
C ASP A 86 -3.18 9.72 -22.94
N CYS A 87 -3.07 8.61 -22.20
CA CYS A 87 -4.20 8.10 -21.42
C CYS A 87 -4.16 8.63 -19.99
N VAL A 88 -5.12 9.50 -19.65
CA VAL A 88 -5.24 10.10 -18.31
C VAL A 88 -5.33 9.03 -17.22
N GLU A 89 -6.09 7.97 -17.45
CA GLU A 89 -6.28 6.89 -16.47
C GLU A 89 -5.01 6.06 -16.25
N ASP A 90 -4.24 5.81 -17.32
CA ASP A 90 -2.92 5.18 -17.21
C ASP A 90 -1.95 6.09 -16.41
N GLN A 91 -1.98 7.41 -16.65
CA GLN A 91 -1.14 8.36 -15.89
C GLN A 91 -1.58 8.51 -14.42
N GLU A 92 -2.88 8.47 -14.13
CA GLU A 92 -3.39 8.41 -12.76
C GLU A 92 -2.94 7.12 -12.06
N SER A 93 -3.07 5.97 -12.73
CA SER A 93 -2.64 4.67 -12.20
C SER A 93 -1.15 4.63 -11.94
N LYS A 94 -0.35 5.13 -12.89
CA LYS A 94 1.10 5.30 -12.76
C LYS A 94 1.45 6.09 -11.51
N ARG A 95 0.89 7.30 -11.34
CA ARG A 95 1.14 8.13 -10.14
C ARG A 95 0.76 7.39 -8.86
N ALA A 96 -0.39 6.74 -8.82
CA ALA A 96 -0.85 6.01 -7.65
C ALA A 96 0.07 4.84 -7.27
N ILE A 97 0.58 4.09 -8.24
CA ILE A 97 1.53 3.00 -8.00
C ILE A 97 2.85 3.54 -7.44
N PHE A 98 3.39 4.60 -8.02
CA PHE A 98 4.61 5.23 -7.49
C PHE A 98 4.39 5.84 -6.09
N SER A 99 3.21 6.41 -5.80
CA SER A 99 2.85 6.85 -4.45
C SER A 99 2.79 5.68 -3.46
N PHE A 100 2.22 4.54 -3.86
CA PHE A 100 2.19 3.35 -3.01
C PHE A 100 3.60 2.81 -2.75
N LEU A 101 4.44 2.70 -3.77
CA LEU A 101 5.83 2.25 -3.63
C LEU A 101 6.64 3.17 -2.71
N SER A 102 6.52 4.49 -2.89
CA SER A 102 7.14 5.49 -2.01
C SER A 102 6.66 5.34 -0.57
N MET A 103 5.35 5.20 -0.35
CA MET A 103 4.78 4.98 0.98
C MET A 103 5.29 3.69 1.62
N TRP A 104 5.29 2.59 0.87
CA TRP A 104 5.74 1.29 1.36
C TRP A 104 7.21 1.36 1.79
N LEU A 105 8.09 1.92 0.96
CA LEU A 105 9.50 2.07 1.27
C LEU A 105 9.75 2.97 2.50
N GLN A 106 9.01 4.08 2.64
CA GLN A 106 9.13 4.96 3.80
C GLN A 106 8.64 4.32 5.11
N LYS A 107 7.59 3.49 5.05
CA LYS A 107 6.96 2.90 6.25
C LYS A 107 7.55 1.56 6.64
N HIS A 108 8.07 0.80 5.68
CA HIS A 108 8.62 -0.53 5.87
C HIS A 108 9.93 -0.71 5.10
N PRO A 109 10.97 0.11 5.36
CA PRO A 109 12.25 0.00 4.65
C PRO A 109 12.90 -1.38 4.82
N GLN A 110 12.66 -2.05 5.94
CA GLN A 110 13.18 -3.39 6.22
C GLN A 110 12.69 -4.45 5.22
N ASP A 111 11.54 -4.25 4.59
CA ASP A 111 10.98 -5.20 3.62
C ASP A 111 11.88 -5.33 2.37
N PHE A 112 12.76 -4.35 2.14
CA PHE A 112 13.65 -4.26 0.97
C PHE A 112 15.08 -4.77 1.23
N CYS A 113 15.39 -5.21 2.45
CA CYS A 113 16.75 -5.63 2.81
C CYS A 113 17.17 -6.98 2.19
N ASP A 114 16.22 -7.89 2.00
CA ASP A 114 16.47 -9.27 1.54
C ASP A 114 16.25 -9.41 0.03
N TYR A 115 17.12 -8.79 -0.78
CA TYR A 115 17.02 -8.87 -2.24
C TYR A 115 17.55 -10.19 -2.81
N PRO A 116 16.88 -10.77 -3.83
CA PRO A 116 17.19 -12.10 -4.33
C PRO A 116 18.48 -12.11 -5.16
N ASP A 117 18.65 -11.11 -6.04
CA ASP A 117 19.82 -10.96 -6.90
C ASP A 117 19.94 -9.53 -7.47
N MET A 118 21.12 -9.20 -7.98
CA MET A 118 21.42 -7.88 -8.54
C MET A 118 20.70 -7.58 -9.86
N ALA A 119 20.34 -8.58 -10.66
CA ALA A 119 19.63 -8.38 -11.92
C ALA A 119 18.17 -7.93 -11.69
N THR A 120 17.51 -8.48 -10.68
CA THR A 120 16.16 -8.10 -10.25
C THR A 120 16.13 -6.66 -9.72
N VAL A 121 17.13 -6.28 -8.92
CA VAL A 121 17.30 -4.89 -8.46
C VAL A 121 17.50 -3.94 -9.65
N LYS A 122 18.34 -4.32 -10.61
CA LYS A 122 18.56 -3.53 -11.82
C LYS A 122 17.28 -3.39 -12.65
N ARG A 123 16.50 -4.46 -12.81
CA ARG A 123 15.20 -4.44 -13.50
C ARG A 123 14.24 -3.46 -12.84
N LEU A 124 14.17 -3.46 -11.51
CA LEU A 124 13.36 -2.50 -10.76
C LEU A 124 13.86 -1.06 -10.97
N GLY A 125 15.17 -0.82 -10.93
CA GLY A 125 15.77 0.47 -11.25
C GLY A 125 15.39 0.95 -12.66
N ASP A 126 15.57 0.11 -13.67
CA ASP A 126 15.20 0.40 -15.06
C ASP A 126 13.69 0.67 -15.20
N TYR A 127 12.84 -0.05 -14.46
CA TYR A 127 11.39 0.19 -14.41
C TYR A 127 11.05 1.55 -13.79
N ILE A 128 11.65 1.88 -12.65
CA ILE A 128 11.47 3.16 -11.96
C ILE A 128 11.93 4.30 -12.86
N SER A 129 13.17 4.29 -13.37
CA SER A 129 13.70 5.37 -14.20
C SER A 129 12.87 5.64 -15.47
N ARG A 130 12.29 4.60 -16.09
CA ARG A 130 11.39 4.77 -17.24
C ARG A 130 10.03 5.35 -16.87
N ASN A 131 9.55 5.09 -15.65
CA ASN A 131 8.18 5.36 -15.25
C ASN A 131 8.03 6.38 -14.11
N VAL A 132 9.11 6.99 -13.61
CA VAL A 132 8.95 8.12 -12.69
C VAL A 132 8.29 9.28 -13.46
N PRO A 133 7.19 9.87 -12.96
CA PRO A 133 6.56 11.02 -13.60
C PRO A 133 7.53 12.20 -13.62
N SER A 134 7.93 12.68 -14.81
CA SER A 134 8.90 13.77 -14.94
C SER A 134 8.40 15.12 -14.40
N SER A 135 7.13 15.23 -13.99
CA SER A 135 6.50 16.47 -13.54
C SER A 135 6.33 16.62 -12.02
N ASP A 136 6.82 15.68 -11.21
CA ASP A 136 6.90 15.79 -9.73
C ASP A 136 8.27 15.32 -9.21
N VAL A 137 9.29 15.41 -10.06
CA VAL A 137 10.68 15.25 -9.63
C VAL A 137 11.04 16.52 -8.87
N THR A 138 11.30 16.44 -7.57
CA THR A 138 12.33 17.30 -6.93
C THR A 138 12.60 17.03 -5.44
N ILE A 139 11.84 16.18 -4.72
CA ILE A 139 12.18 15.93 -3.30
C ILE A 139 12.18 14.43 -2.96
N GLN A 140 11.09 13.71 -3.21
CA GLN A 140 10.99 12.31 -2.77
C GLN A 140 11.95 11.35 -3.49
N THR A 141 12.27 11.60 -4.77
CA THR A 141 13.22 10.78 -5.53
C THR A 141 14.66 11.02 -5.11
N GLU A 142 15.01 12.26 -4.76
CA GLU A 142 16.33 12.61 -4.23
C GLU A 142 16.52 12.03 -2.83
N GLU A 143 15.50 12.11 -1.97
CA GLU A 143 15.49 11.44 -0.66
C GLU A 143 15.63 9.92 -0.80
N LEU A 144 14.94 9.30 -1.78
CA LEU A 144 15.07 7.87 -2.05
C LEU A 144 16.50 7.47 -2.44
N LEU A 145 17.12 8.25 -3.33
CA LEU A 145 18.46 7.99 -3.82
C LEU A 145 19.51 8.21 -2.73
N SER A 146 19.39 9.28 -1.93
CA SER A 146 20.29 9.51 -0.80
C SER A 146 20.20 8.42 0.27
N VAL A 147 19.00 7.91 0.58
CA VAL A 147 18.85 6.79 1.51
C VAL A 147 19.47 5.50 0.96
N LEU A 148 19.38 5.27 -0.35
CA LEU A 148 19.98 4.10 -0.98
C LEU A 148 21.52 4.18 -1.02
N GLU A 149 22.10 5.36 -1.29
CA GLU A 149 23.55 5.59 -1.28
C GLU A 149 24.15 5.50 0.14
N GLU A 150 23.46 6.01 1.15
CA GLU A 150 23.92 5.94 2.55
C GLU A 150 23.91 4.50 3.10
N GLN A 151 23.01 3.66 2.62
CA GLN A 151 22.99 2.22 2.95
C GLN A 151 24.12 1.43 2.27
N GLU A 152 24.66 1.92 1.15
CA GLU A 152 25.81 1.33 0.47
C GLU A 152 27.11 1.63 1.25
N SER A 153 27.29 2.86 1.72
CA SER A 153 28.49 3.26 2.48
C SER A 153 28.61 2.54 3.85
N ILE A 154 27.48 2.26 4.51
CA ILE A 154 27.45 1.49 5.77
C ILE A 154 27.87 0.03 5.55
N LYS A 155 27.58 -0.54 4.38
CA LYS A 155 27.97 -1.92 4.05
C LYS A 155 29.46 -2.03 3.73
N ASP A 156 30.07 -0.99 3.17
CA ASP A 156 31.51 -0.95 2.90
C ASP A 156 32.36 -0.75 4.17
N GLU A 157 31.87 0.01 5.16
CA GLU A 157 32.56 0.12 6.47
C GLU A 157 32.47 -1.18 7.29
N ALA A 158 31.38 -1.94 7.20
CA ALA A 158 31.23 -3.21 7.91
C ALA A 158 32.14 -4.33 7.35
N VAL A 159 32.58 -4.23 6.09
CA VAL A 159 33.54 -5.19 5.49
C VAL A 159 34.99 -4.78 5.77
N SER A 160 35.30 -3.50 5.95
CA SER A 160 36.65 -3.05 6.32
C SER A 160 36.96 -3.12 7.82
N GLY A 161 35.96 -3.30 8.69
CA GLY A 161 36.12 -3.39 10.15
C GLY A 161 36.42 -4.79 10.72
N MET A 162 36.47 -5.83 9.89
CA MET A 162 36.72 -7.22 10.32
C MET A 162 38.07 -7.80 9.85
N CYS A 163 39.03 -6.93 9.50
CA CYS A 163 40.43 -7.31 9.34
C CYS A 163 41.36 -6.30 10.03
N LEU A 164 41.27 -6.20 11.36
CA LEU A 164 42.40 -5.96 12.26
C LEU A 164 42.17 -6.71 13.58
#